data_AF-A0A7C7RW87-F1
#
_entry.id   AF-A0A7C7RW87-F1
#
_cell.length_a   1.000
_cell.length_b   1.000
_cell.length_c   1.000
_cell.angle_alpha   90.00
_cell.angle_beta   90.00
_cell.angle_gamma   90.00
#
_symmetry.space_group_name_H-M   'P 1'
#
loop_
_entity.id
_entity.type
_entity.pdbx_description
1 polymer ?
#
loop_
_entity_poly.entity_id
_entity_poly.type
_entity_poly.pdbx_seq_one_letter_code
_entity_poly.pdbx_strand_id
1 'polypeptide(L)'
;MFKSLLSLSLFIQCASLGFAQTQSIPAKKWAFKTGGSVWSSPAIGSDGTIYVGSGDNNLYAINPDGSKKWAFKTSGDVDSSPEIGSDGTIYVGSNEENLYAIKENYLDIKTTTDTRDDAEILLEQHTAKHGGFGIRTWSADKGNLRSFD
;
A
#
# COMPACT_ATOMS: atom_id res chain seq x y z
N MET A 1 71.35 36.51 -29.71
CA MET A 1 71.35 36.00 -28.32
C MET A 1 70.22 36.66 -27.55
N PHE A 2 69.42 35.84 -26.88
CA PHE A 2 68.19 36.14 -26.15
C PHE A 2 68.36 37.10 -24.95
N LYS A 3 67.31 37.90 -24.67
CA LYS A 3 66.64 38.17 -23.36
C LYS A 3 65.81 39.47 -23.50
N SER A 4 64.48 39.37 -23.62
CA SER A 4 63.48 39.30 -22.54
C SER A 4 63.17 40.66 -21.91
N LEU A 5 61.93 41.13 -22.06
CA LEU A 5 61.04 41.45 -20.94
C LEU A 5 59.59 41.51 -21.44
N LEU A 6 58.79 40.57 -20.96
CA LEU A 6 57.36 40.43 -21.23
C LEU A 6 56.61 41.65 -20.69
N SER A 7 55.72 42.21 -21.50
CA SER A 7 54.72 43.17 -21.03
C SER A 7 53.73 42.45 -20.11
N LEU A 8 53.69 42.95 -18.88
CA LEU A 8 52.74 42.64 -17.83
C LEU A 8 51.30 42.85 -18.35
N SER A 9 50.49 41.80 -18.36
CA SER A 9 49.03 41.93 -18.44
C SER A 9 48.42 40.87 -17.53
N LEU A 10 48.37 41.24 -16.26
CA LEU A 10 47.64 40.53 -15.22
C LEU A 10 46.14 40.80 -15.44
N PHE A 11 45.49 39.99 -16.26
CA PHE A 11 44.04 39.86 -16.20
C PHE A 11 43.72 38.67 -15.30
N ILE A 12 43.55 38.96 -14.00
CA ILE A 12 42.77 38.08 -13.13
C ILE A 12 41.34 38.18 -13.64
N GLN A 13 40.97 37.29 -14.56
CA GLN A 13 39.58 37.15 -14.95
C GLN A 13 38.85 36.54 -13.73
N CYS A 14 38.15 37.42 -13.04
CA CYS A 14 37.01 37.22 -12.15
C CYS A 14 36.66 35.74 -11.91
N ALA A 15 36.81 35.27 -10.67
CA ALA A 15 36.11 34.10 -10.20
C ALA A 15 34.62 34.35 -10.42
N SER A 16 34.05 33.81 -11.50
CA SER A 16 32.62 33.58 -11.52
C SER A 16 32.39 32.56 -10.42
N LEU A 17 32.00 33.05 -9.25
CA LEU A 17 31.20 32.31 -8.29
C LEU A 17 29.88 32.00 -8.99
N GLY A 18 29.95 31.14 -10.01
CA GLY A 18 28.81 30.47 -10.57
C GLY A 18 28.33 29.59 -9.44
N PHE A 19 27.27 30.03 -8.76
CA PHE A 19 26.43 29.16 -7.99
C PHE A 19 26.07 28.00 -8.92
N ALA A 20 26.77 26.87 -8.81
CA ALA A 20 26.35 25.65 -9.44
C ALA A 20 25.04 25.27 -8.76
N GLN A 21 23.93 25.72 -9.32
CA GLN A 21 22.62 25.27 -8.90
C GLN A 21 22.57 23.78 -9.25
N THR A 22 22.66 22.92 -8.24
CA THR A 22 22.39 21.50 -8.42
C THR A 22 20.93 21.38 -8.80
N GLN A 23 20.64 21.27 -10.10
CA GLN A 23 19.33 20.85 -10.54
C GLN A 23 19.15 19.39 -10.13
N SER A 24 18.19 19.13 -9.25
CA SER A 24 17.73 17.77 -9.00
C SER A 24 17.00 17.29 -10.25
N ILE A 25 17.65 16.43 -11.04
CA ILE A 25 16.97 15.72 -12.11
C ILE A 25 16.06 14.64 -11.49
N PRO A 26 14.77 14.58 -11.85
CA PRO A 26 13.88 13.57 -11.30
C PRO A 26 14.35 12.18 -11.73
N ALA A 27 14.53 11.29 -10.74
CA ALA A 27 14.83 9.88 -10.97
C ALA A 27 13.64 9.01 -10.53
N LYS A 28 13.32 7.99 -11.33
CA LYS A 28 12.27 7.01 -10.98
C LYS A 28 12.66 6.27 -9.69
N LYS A 29 11.89 6.45 -8.61
CA LYS A 29 12.10 5.75 -7.34
C LYS A 29 11.65 4.29 -7.40
N TRP A 30 10.42 4.06 -7.85
CA TRP A 30 9.85 2.73 -8.08
C TRP A 30 8.67 2.82 -9.06
N ALA A 31 8.16 1.67 -9.51
CA ALA A 31 6.91 1.58 -10.26
C ALA A 31 6.14 0.33 -9.80
N PHE A 32 4.83 0.46 -9.64
CA PHE A 32 3.93 -0.64 -9.32
C PHE A 32 3.06 -0.96 -10.53
N LYS A 33 3.01 -2.22 -10.96
CA LYS A 33 2.22 -2.65 -12.11
C LYS A 33 0.87 -3.19 -11.63
N THR A 34 -0.22 -2.51 -11.99
CA THR A 34 -1.60 -2.99 -11.89
C THR A 34 -1.91 -3.97 -13.03
N GLY A 35 -3.03 -4.68 -12.94
CA GLY A 35 -3.53 -5.53 -14.02
C GLY A 35 -4.32 -4.78 -15.10
N GLY A 36 -4.81 -3.57 -14.80
CA GLY A 36 -5.58 -2.71 -15.70
C GLY A 36 -5.05 -1.27 -15.79
N SER A 37 -5.71 -0.45 -16.63
CA SER A 37 -5.42 0.98 -16.75
C SER A 37 -5.61 1.70 -15.42
N VAL A 38 -4.77 2.69 -15.14
CA VAL A 38 -4.88 3.56 -13.95
C VAL A 38 -5.33 4.93 -14.40
N TRP A 39 -6.64 5.19 -14.35
CA TRP A 39 -7.22 6.51 -14.63
C TRP A 39 -7.48 7.32 -13.35
N SER A 40 -7.53 6.65 -12.19
CA SER A 40 -7.72 7.30 -10.90
C SER A 40 -6.47 8.10 -10.47
N SER A 41 -6.68 9.23 -9.80
CA SER A 41 -5.61 9.87 -9.00
C SER A 41 -5.43 9.11 -7.68
N PRO A 42 -4.20 8.95 -7.15
CA PRO A 42 -3.97 8.24 -5.90
C PRO A 42 -4.34 9.09 -4.66
N ALA A 43 -4.67 8.42 -3.56
CA ALA A 43 -4.73 9.02 -2.22
C ALA A 43 -3.63 8.46 -1.32
N ILE A 44 -3.08 9.29 -0.42
CA ILE A 44 -1.98 8.89 0.47
C ILE A 44 -2.47 8.97 1.91
N GLY A 45 -2.46 7.85 2.61
CA GLY A 45 -2.78 7.75 4.03
C GLY A 45 -1.73 8.41 4.91
N SER A 46 -2.08 8.68 6.17
CA SER A 46 -1.17 9.27 7.16
C SER A 46 0.05 8.38 7.47
N ASP A 47 -0.05 7.08 7.21
CA ASP A 47 1.04 6.09 7.34
C ASP A 47 1.91 6.00 6.06
N GLY A 48 1.59 6.77 5.03
CA GLY A 48 2.25 6.72 3.73
C GLY A 48 1.73 5.62 2.79
N THR A 49 0.72 4.84 3.18
CA THR A 49 0.07 3.89 2.27
C THR A 49 -0.58 4.64 1.12
N ILE A 50 -0.35 4.18 -0.11
CA ILE A 50 -0.86 4.78 -1.33
C ILE A 50 -2.03 3.93 -1.83
N TYR A 51 -3.19 4.57 -2.04
CA TYR A 51 -4.41 3.94 -2.53
C TYR A 51 -4.68 4.39 -3.96
N VAL A 52 -4.97 3.44 -4.86
CA VAL A 52 -5.24 3.74 -6.27
C VAL A 52 -6.18 2.72 -6.90
N GLY A 53 -7.18 3.20 -7.63
CA GLY A 53 -8.12 2.38 -8.39
C GLY A 53 -7.58 2.00 -9.77
N SER A 54 -7.97 0.83 -10.26
CA SER A 54 -7.54 0.26 -11.54
C SER A 54 -8.71 -0.35 -12.31
N GLY A 55 -8.64 -0.27 -13.64
CA GLY A 55 -9.58 -0.91 -14.59
C GLY A 55 -9.43 -2.44 -14.70
N ASP A 56 -8.92 -3.09 -13.66
CA ASP A 56 -8.99 -4.54 -13.46
C ASP A 56 -9.93 -4.90 -12.28
N ASN A 57 -10.79 -3.95 -11.93
CA ASN A 57 -11.75 -3.98 -10.83
C ASN A 57 -11.08 -4.15 -9.47
N ASN A 58 -9.92 -3.51 -9.25
CA ASN A 58 -9.28 -3.51 -7.94
C ASN A 58 -8.99 -2.08 -7.45
N LEU A 59 -9.20 -1.88 -6.15
CA LEU A 59 -8.49 -0.86 -5.38
C LEU A 59 -7.20 -1.49 -4.83
N TYR A 60 -6.06 -0.86 -5.10
CA TYR A 60 -4.77 -1.27 -4.57
C TYR A 60 -4.35 -0.42 -3.39
N ALA A 61 -3.80 -1.05 -2.35
CA ALA A 61 -2.99 -0.38 -1.34
C ALA A 61 -1.52 -0.76 -1.55
N ILE A 62 -0.65 0.25 -1.60
CA ILE A 62 0.76 0.13 -1.95
C ILE A 62 1.58 0.78 -0.83
N ASN A 63 2.61 0.09 -0.36
CA ASN A 63 3.53 0.61 0.64
C ASN A 63 4.39 1.76 0.07
N PRO A 64 4.97 2.65 0.91
CA PRO A 64 5.85 3.74 0.44
C PRO A 64 7.06 3.31 -0.39
N ASP A 65 7.48 2.04 -0.28
CA ASP A 65 8.57 1.43 -1.05
C ASP A 65 8.13 0.90 -2.43
N GLY A 66 6.84 0.95 -2.74
CA GLY A 66 6.25 0.49 -3.99
C GLY A 66 5.80 -0.98 -3.96
N SER A 67 5.94 -1.69 -2.84
CA SER A 67 5.44 -3.06 -2.68
C SER A 67 3.92 -3.08 -2.45
N LYS A 68 3.25 -4.16 -2.88
CA LYS A 68 1.81 -4.33 -2.64
C LYS A 68 1.55 -4.55 -1.15
N LYS A 69 0.69 -3.73 -0.54
CA LYS A 69 0.13 -3.98 0.81
C LYS A 69 -1.05 -4.94 0.73
N TRP A 70 -2.05 -4.62 -0.10
CA TRP A 70 -3.19 -5.48 -0.42
C TRP A 70 -3.91 -5.03 -1.70
N ALA A 71 -4.90 -5.79 -2.15
CA ALA A 71 -5.87 -5.35 -3.17
C ALA A 71 -7.28 -5.78 -2.76
N PHE A 72 -8.25 -4.91 -3.02
CA PHE A 72 -9.66 -5.16 -2.79
C PHE A 72 -10.39 -5.24 -4.14
N LYS A 73 -11.01 -6.40 -4.41
CA LYS A 73 -11.75 -6.64 -5.65
C LYS A 73 -13.13 -5.97 -5.57
N THR A 74 -13.39 -5.04 -6.46
CA THR A 74 -14.72 -4.45 -6.70
C THR A 74 -15.46 -5.23 -7.77
N SER A 75 -16.74 -4.93 -7.96
CA SER A 75 -17.55 -5.60 -8.97
C SER A 75 -17.20 -5.12 -10.39
N GLY A 76 -16.94 -3.81 -10.59
CA GLY A 76 -16.47 -3.25 -11.86
C GLY A 76 -15.17 -2.43 -11.75
N ASP A 77 -14.74 -1.86 -12.86
CA ASP A 77 -13.56 -0.97 -12.94
C ASP A 77 -13.57 0.11 -11.86
N VAL A 78 -12.39 0.45 -11.35
CA VAL A 78 -12.20 1.48 -10.32
C VAL A 78 -11.48 2.68 -10.93
N ASP A 79 -12.24 3.44 -11.72
CA ASP A 79 -11.69 4.60 -12.44
C ASP A 79 -11.75 5.88 -11.60
N SER A 80 -12.56 5.86 -10.52
CA SER A 80 -12.69 6.98 -9.59
C SER A 80 -11.50 7.09 -8.64
N SER A 81 -11.21 8.31 -8.20
CA SER A 81 -10.20 8.57 -7.17
C SER A 81 -10.69 8.14 -5.79
N PRO A 82 -9.89 7.40 -5.01
CA PRO A 82 -10.19 7.12 -3.62
C PRO A 82 -10.11 8.39 -2.76
N GLU A 83 -10.95 8.47 -1.73
CA GLU A 83 -10.92 9.49 -0.68
C GLU A 83 -10.71 8.82 0.68
N ILE A 84 -9.89 9.41 1.55
CA ILE A 84 -9.62 8.86 2.89
C ILE A 84 -10.34 9.72 3.92
N GLY A 85 -11.36 9.13 4.57
CA GLY A 85 -12.07 9.76 5.68
C GLY A 85 -11.16 10.00 6.88
N SER A 86 -11.56 10.94 7.75
CA SER A 86 -10.81 11.27 8.98
C SER A 86 -10.65 10.08 9.95
N ASP A 87 -11.47 9.05 9.81
CA ASP A 87 -11.43 7.81 10.60
C ASP A 87 -10.59 6.70 9.96
N GLY A 88 -9.92 6.99 8.84
CA GLY A 88 -9.12 6.06 8.05
C GLY A 88 -9.91 5.19 7.07
N THR A 89 -11.23 5.40 6.92
CA THR A 89 -12.03 4.66 5.93
C THR A 89 -11.74 5.18 4.51
N ILE A 90 -11.47 4.27 3.57
CA ILE A 90 -11.25 4.60 2.17
C ILE A 90 -12.57 4.47 1.40
N TYR A 91 -12.98 5.55 0.74
CA TYR A 91 -14.17 5.61 -0.09
C TYR A 91 -13.78 5.59 -1.57
N VAL A 92 -14.39 4.72 -2.37
CA VAL A 92 -14.12 4.67 -3.81
C VAL A 92 -15.33 4.16 -4.60
N GLY A 93 -15.63 4.81 -5.72
CA GLY A 93 -16.68 4.40 -6.66
C GLY A 93 -16.18 3.43 -7.72
N SER A 94 -17.08 2.60 -8.22
CA SER A 94 -16.85 1.64 -9.31
C SER A 94 -17.89 1.78 -10.41
N ASN A 95 -17.54 1.40 -11.64
CA ASN A 95 -18.41 1.52 -12.82
C ASN A 95 -19.68 0.65 -12.79
N GLU A 96 -19.79 -0.29 -11.85
CA GLU A 96 -21.00 -1.12 -11.63
C GLU A 96 -21.90 -0.56 -10.52
N GLU A 97 -22.12 0.76 -10.52
CA GLU A 97 -23.08 1.46 -9.64
C GLU A 97 -22.82 1.36 -8.13
N ASN A 98 -21.63 0.87 -7.75
CA ASN A 98 -21.26 0.64 -6.35
C ASN A 98 -20.30 1.72 -5.82
N LEU A 99 -20.60 2.23 -4.62
CA LEU A 99 -19.67 2.97 -3.77
C LEU A 99 -19.20 2.05 -2.64
N TYR A 100 -17.89 1.93 -2.47
CA TYR A 100 -17.27 1.10 -1.43
C TYR A 100 -16.74 1.98 -0.30
N ALA A 101 -16.92 1.52 0.93
CA ALA A 101 -16.24 2.02 2.12
C ALA A 101 -15.38 0.88 2.69
N ILE A 102 -14.06 1.05 2.65
CA ILE A 102 -13.08 0.01 2.95
C ILE A 102 -12.27 0.44 4.15
N LYS A 103 -12.23 -0.40 5.19
CA LYS A 103 -11.42 -0.18 6.38
C LYS A 103 -10.50 -1.37 6.62
N GLU A 104 -9.25 -1.08 6.95
CA GLU A 104 -8.30 -2.14 7.32
C GLU A 104 -8.70 -2.67 8.69
N ASN A 105 -9.35 -3.83 8.72
CA ASN A 105 -9.71 -4.50 9.95
C ASN A 105 -8.45 -5.15 10.52
N TYR A 106 -7.78 -4.46 11.44
CA TYR A 106 -6.92 -5.16 12.39
C TYR A 106 -7.84 -5.94 13.31
N LEU A 107 -7.76 -7.28 13.24
CA LEU A 107 -8.28 -8.09 14.34
C LEU A 107 -7.46 -7.70 15.57
N ASP A 108 -8.07 -6.91 16.46
CA ASP A 108 -7.57 -6.74 17.82
C ASP A 108 -7.66 -8.09 18.50
N ILE A 109 -6.62 -8.91 18.35
CA ILE A 109 -6.44 -10.08 19.19
C ILE A 109 -6.15 -9.52 20.59
N LYS A 110 -7.21 -9.22 21.35
CA LYS A 110 -7.10 -9.06 22.79
C LYS A 110 -6.59 -10.41 23.29
N THR A 111 -5.31 -10.50 23.56
CA THR A 111 -4.74 -11.57 24.36
C THR A 111 -5.36 -11.47 25.74
N THR A 112 -6.49 -12.15 25.95
CA THR A 112 -6.96 -12.54 27.28
C THR A 112 -5.92 -13.53 27.80
N THR A 113 -4.86 -13.03 28.42
CA THR A 113 -4.08 -13.82 29.36
C THR A 113 -4.91 -13.93 30.63
N ASP A 114 -6.00 -14.71 30.58
CA ASP A 114 -6.56 -15.25 31.81
C ASP A 114 -5.77 -16.50 32.16
N THR A 115 -4.94 -16.35 33.17
CA THR A 115 -4.21 -17.44 33.78
C THR A 115 -5.21 -18.36 34.49
N ARG A 116 -5.64 -19.41 33.80
CA ARG A 116 -5.91 -20.76 34.35
C ARG A 116 -6.52 -21.63 33.26
N ASP A 117 -5.66 -22.47 32.71
CA ASP A 117 -5.97 -23.67 31.94
C ASP A 117 -6.65 -23.43 30.57
N ASP A 118 -5.92 -23.88 29.54
CA ASP A 118 -6.40 -24.21 28.19
C ASP A 118 -6.51 -23.04 27.18
N ALA A 119 -5.46 -22.95 26.35
CA ALA A 119 -5.40 -22.11 25.17
C ALA A 119 -6.32 -22.65 24.07
N GLU A 120 -7.61 -22.31 24.11
CA GLU A 120 -8.48 -22.37 22.94
C GLU A 120 -8.46 -21.03 22.20
N ILE A 121 -7.73 -20.98 21.07
CA ILE A 121 -7.87 -19.90 20.09
C ILE A 121 -9.17 -20.17 19.33
N LEU A 122 -10.28 -19.61 19.80
CA LEU A 122 -11.54 -19.63 19.05
C LEU A 122 -11.43 -18.66 17.87
N LEU A 123 -11.11 -19.20 16.69
CA LEU A 123 -11.18 -18.48 15.42
C LEU A 123 -12.63 -18.53 14.90
N GLU A 124 -13.50 -17.65 15.38
CA GLU A 124 -14.84 -17.52 14.78
C GLU A 124 -14.74 -16.77 13.45
N GLN A 125 -14.62 -17.51 12.35
CA GLN A 125 -14.89 -16.97 11.02
C GLN A 125 -16.40 -16.83 10.84
N HIS A 126 -16.94 -15.61 11.04
CA HIS A 126 -18.33 -15.32 10.68
C HIS A 126 -18.50 -15.38 9.15
N THR A 127 -18.90 -16.53 8.64
CA THR A 127 -19.54 -16.63 7.32
C THR A 127 -21.04 -16.68 7.52
N ALA A 128 -21.71 -15.55 7.29
CA ALA A 128 -23.15 -15.51 7.16
C ALA A 128 -23.56 -16.19 5.84
N LYS A 129 -24.02 -17.46 5.91
CA LYS A 129 -24.94 -18.01 4.92
C LYS A 129 -26.01 -18.85 5.61
N HIS A 130 -27.24 -18.58 5.19
CA HIS A 130 -28.49 -19.15 5.66
C HIS A 130 -28.48 -20.67 5.81
N GLY A 131 -29.01 -21.15 6.94
CA GLY A 131 -29.72 -22.42 7.06
C GLY A 131 -28.86 -23.64 7.44
N GLY A 132 -28.94 -24.04 8.70
CA GLY A 132 -28.59 -25.40 9.16
C GLY A 132 -27.47 -25.43 10.19
N PHE A 133 -27.84 -25.52 11.47
CA PHE A 133 -26.90 -25.78 12.57
C PHE A 133 -26.32 -27.19 12.44
N GLY A 134 -25.02 -27.27 12.17
CA GLY A 134 -24.21 -28.48 12.30
C GLY A 134 -22.85 -28.09 12.84
N ILE A 135 -22.64 -28.27 14.14
CA ILE A 135 -21.35 -28.00 14.80
C ILE A 135 -20.46 -29.22 14.50
N ARG A 136 -19.42 -29.07 13.67
CA ARG A 136 -18.34 -30.06 13.57
C ARG A 136 -17.17 -29.58 14.42
N THR A 137 -17.03 -30.15 15.61
CA THR A 137 -15.86 -29.96 16.48
C THR A 137 -14.71 -30.81 15.95
N TRP A 138 -13.56 -30.19 15.67
CA TRP A 138 -12.31 -30.90 15.37
C TRP A 138 -11.36 -30.76 16.55
N SER A 139 -10.90 -31.88 17.10
CA SER A 139 -9.78 -31.92 18.05
C SER A 139 -8.53 -32.41 17.31
N ALA A 140 -7.47 -31.59 17.30
CA ALA A 140 -6.19 -31.95 16.71
C ALA A 140 -5.26 -32.46 17.82
N ASP A 141 -5.39 -33.73 18.20
CA ASP A 141 -4.35 -34.40 18.96
C ASP A 141 -3.18 -34.77 18.03
N LYS A 142 -1.97 -34.57 18.57
CA LYS A 142 -0.69 -34.61 17.87
C LYS A 142 -0.57 -35.77 16.87
N GLY A 143 -0.76 -35.46 15.59
CA GLY A 143 -0.25 -36.23 14.46
C GLY A 143 -1.09 -37.44 14.00
N ASN A 144 -2.31 -37.23 13.52
CA ASN A 144 -2.83 -37.89 12.30
C ASN A 144 -4.21 -37.33 11.92
N LEU A 145 -4.41 -36.98 10.65
CA LEU A 145 -5.73 -36.61 10.13
C LEU A 145 -6.46 -37.87 9.65
N ARG A 146 -7.66 -38.13 10.17
CA ARG A 146 -8.65 -38.98 9.50
C ARG A 146 -10.02 -38.31 9.57
N SER A 147 -10.66 -38.21 8.42
CA SER A 147 -12.07 -37.84 8.29
C SER A 147 -12.96 -39.04 8.63
N PHE A 148 -14.04 -38.81 9.35
CA PHE A 148 -15.24 -39.65 9.29
C PHE A 148 -16.45 -38.75 8.97
N ASP A 149 -17.38 -39.31 8.21
CA ASP A 149 -18.50 -38.65 7.49
C ASP A 149 -19.35 -37.70 8.35
#